data_AF-A0A0G1NK08-F1
#
_entry.id   AF-A0A0G1NK08-F1
#
_cell.length_a   1.000
_cell.length_b   1.000
_cell.length_c   1.000
_cell.angle_alpha   90.00
_cell.angle_beta   90.00
_cell.angle_gamma   90.00
#
_symmetry.space_group_name_H-M   'P 1'
#
loop_
_entity.id
_entity.type
_entity.pdbx_description
1 polymer ?
#
loop_
_entity_poly.entity_id
_entity_poly.type
_entity_poly.pdbx_seq_one_letter_code
_entity_poly.pdbx_strand_id
1 'polypeptide(L)'
;MPKITNNEEKNPIQCSICNEYRFFEIRKTQHSGKNRGISLNEPFFYCKKCAKSESLLSDKTIEEQIAKVQNGKTAYLKSALEEKKFEPYNKFGFKYDPLDYYYIPGLIRPWNEGFLTPVFFSIELLFYYSSNPDYWISRSSFSSLQIYDKNGQYFFDRGFGINRNGNLFAWLGDLCEFFEDRTQNQHLKRFLLDNINSDHDIISDYYFNNIEANFTKSDNENEILHLKNKFEENIYKKYIIKLSTLNIKSLRDRYAHPLVNDKNLIFNAYSKLNKILIENLNKEELKKALKNKGVDSSELKNLGSLKLFEKFVEKFLDCNDSHNLMTPFFVLYDLRILNDHLMETNFEVEYNDCKKRIGISNGINYYDFYKIVLQSLIKTYEKLNELVDSEAGPDPNA
;
A
#
# COMPACT_ATOMS: atom_id res chain seq x y z
N MET A 1 26.98 -18.51 20.23
CA MET A 1 25.87 -17.83 19.54
C MET A 1 24.87 -17.42 20.59
N PRO A 2 24.51 -16.13 20.73
CA PRO A 2 23.30 -15.81 21.47
C PRO A 2 22.15 -16.39 20.63
N LYS A 3 21.50 -17.44 21.15
CA LYS A 3 20.19 -17.82 20.64
C LYS A 3 19.32 -16.58 20.88
N ILE A 4 18.84 -15.95 19.81
CA ILE A 4 17.63 -15.13 19.93
C ILE A 4 16.62 -16.12 20.51
N THR A 5 16.29 -15.93 21.78
CA THR A 5 15.31 -16.75 22.46
C THR A 5 14.05 -16.66 21.63
N ASN A 6 13.58 -17.80 21.12
CA ASN A 6 12.17 -17.99 20.75
C ASN A 6 11.35 -17.72 22.01
N ASN A 7 11.20 -16.46 22.41
CA ASN A 7 10.08 -16.06 23.22
C ASN A 7 8.91 -16.04 22.25
N GLU A 8 8.12 -17.11 22.29
CA GLU A 8 6.83 -17.27 21.61
C GLU A 8 5.78 -16.23 22.06
N GLU A 9 6.17 -15.17 22.76
CA GLU A 9 5.29 -14.14 23.29
C GLU A 9 5.69 -12.75 22.77
N LYS A 10 5.06 -12.38 21.65
CA LYS A 10 5.04 -11.09 20.91
C LYS A 10 6.10 -10.91 19.83
N ASN A 11 5.61 -10.86 18.59
CA ASN A 11 6.34 -10.37 17.42
C ASN A 11 6.92 -8.96 17.72
N PRO A 12 8.25 -8.79 17.81
CA PRO A 12 8.88 -7.55 18.27
C PRO A 12 8.69 -6.38 17.30
N ILE A 13 8.21 -6.68 16.09
CA ILE A 13 7.87 -5.68 15.07
C ILE A 13 6.59 -4.91 15.42
N GLN A 14 5.72 -5.42 16.29
CA GLN A 14 4.55 -4.70 16.79
C GLN A 14 4.81 -4.08 18.16
N CYS A 15 4.39 -2.83 18.33
CA CYS A 15 4.62 -2.11 19.57
C CYS A 15 3.71 -2.61 20.69
N SER A 16 4.32 -3.13 21.75
CA SER A 16 3.61 -3.60 22.95
C SER A 16 2.76 -2.55 23.68
N ILE A 17 2.87 -1.26 23.34
CA ILE A 17 2.13 -0.16 23.99
C ILE A 17 0.96 0.31 23.13
N CYS A 18 1.21 0.62 21.86
CA CYS A 18 0.24 1.27 20.98
C CYS A 18 -0.18 0.42 19.76
N ASN A 19 0.30 -0.83 19.69
CA ASN A 19 0.05 -1.80 18.62
C ASN A 19 0.53 -1.38 17.21
N GLU A 20 1.24 -0.27 17.07
CA GLU A 20 1.82 0.14 15.80
C GLU A 20 3.04 -0.69 15.41
N TYR A 21 3.24 -0.86 14.11
CA TYR A 21 4.46 -1.45 13.58
C TYR A 21 5.68 -0.55 13.83
N ARG A 22 6.73 -1.14 14.41
CA ARG A 22 8.01 -0.50 14.73
C ARG A 22 8.93 -0.49 13.51
N PHE A 23 9.93 0.40 13.53
CA PHE A 23 11.04 0.45 12.59
C PHE A 23 12.20 -0.35 13.17
N PHE A 24 12.85 -1.17 12.35
CA PHE A 24 14.14 -1.77 12.69
C PHE A 24 15.22 -0.72 12.43
N GLU A 25 16.12 -0.51 13.38
CA GLU A 25 17.20 0.47 13.25
C GLU A 25 18.49 -0.10 13.85
N ILE A 26 19.62 0.20 13.22
CA ILE A 26 20.94 -0.12 13.76
C ILE A 26 21.56 1.19 14.25
N ARG A 27 21.90 1.24 15.53
CA ARG A 27 22.45 2.44 16.17
C ARG A 27 23.83 2.16 16.72
N LYS A 28 24.75 3.09 16.55
CA LYS A 28 26.05 3.02 17.22
C LYS A 28 25.87 3.36 18.70
N THR A 29 26.04 2.38 19.56
CA THR A 29 25.91 2.55 21.02
C THR A 29 27.26 2.40 21.71
N GLN A 30 27.33 2.89 22.95
CA GLN A 30 28.50 2.77 23.82
C GLN A 30 28.04 2.24 25.17
N HIS A 31 28.71 1.21 25.65
CA HIS A 31 28.43 0.56 26.92
C HIS A 31 29.71 0.52 27.75
N SER A 32 29.61 0.89 29.03
CA SER A 32 30.76 0.98 29.94
C SER A 32 30.57 0.10 31.17
N GLY A 33 31.61 -0.64 31.53
CA GLY A 33 31.72 -1.36 32.79
C GLY A 33 32.81 -0.77 33.70
N LYS A 34 33.16 -1.46 34.78
CA LYS A 34 34.21 -1.04 35.74
C LYS A 34 35.58 -0.91 35.04
N ASN A 35 35.90 0.29 34.56
CA ASN A 35 37.15 0.69 33.90
C ASN A 35 37.42 0.04 32.52
N ARG A 36 36.36 -0.24 31.74
CA ARG A 36 36.45 -0.77 30.36
C ARG A 36 35.14 -0.53 29.63
N GLY A 37 35.14 -0.48 28.30
CA GLY A 37 33.91 -0.27 27.54
C GLY A 37 33.94 -0.87 26.14
N ILE A 38 32.77 -0.89 25.51
CA ILE A 38 32.59 -1.29 24.13
C ILE A 38 31.78 -0.24 23.37
N SER A 39 32.05 -0.10 22.08
CA SER A 39 31.14 0.54 21.14
C SER A 39 30.76 -0.48 20.07
N LEU A 40 29.48 -0.58 19.72
CA LEU A 40 29.02 -1.51 18.71
C LEU A 40 27.85 -0.94 17.91
N ASN A 41 27.54 -1.59 16.79
CA ASN A 41 26.31 -1.39 16.04
C ASN A 41 25.22 -2.27 16.65
N GLU A 42 24.32 -1.65 17.41
CA GLU A 42 23.30 -2.36 18.17
C GLU A 42 21.94 -2.28 17.44
N PRO A 43 21.29 -3.43 17.21
CA PRO A 43 19.96 -3.53 16.61
C PRO A 43 18.84 -3.14 17.58
N PHE A 44 17.90 -2.31 17.13
CA PHE A 44 16.74 -1.84 17.89
C PHE A 44 15.44 -1.96 17.09
N PHE A 45 14.33 -2.19 17.81
CA PHE A 45 13.00 -1.81 17.30
C PHE A 45 12.54 -0.51 17.93
N TYR A 46 12.11 0.44 17.08
CA TYR A 46 11.67 1.77 17.47
C TYR A 46 10.25 2.08 17.00
N CYS A 47 9.38 2.50 17.91
CA CYS A 47 8.01 2.92 17.60
C CYS A 47 7.93 4.44 17.44
N LYS A 48 7.68 4.93 16.21
CA LYS A 48 7.50 6.38 15.97
C LYS A 48 6.30 7.00 16.71
N LYS A 49 5.23 6.24 16.98
CA LYS A 49 4.01 6.77 17.63
C LYS A 49 4.16 7.03 19.12
N CYS A 50 4.86 6.16 19.85
CA CYS A 50 5.02 6.29 21.31
C CYS A 50 6.48 6.45 21.77
N ALA A 51 7.41 6.58 20.83
CA ALA A 51 8.85 6.67 21.04
C ALA A 51 9.49 5.47 21.79
N LYS A 52 8.76 4.38 22.05
CA LYS A 52 9.33 3.19 22.68
C LYS A 52 10.42 2.60 21.79
N SER A 53 11.59 2.41 22.36
CA SER A 53 12.76 1.79 21.74
C SER A 53 13.18 0.58 22.56
N GLU A 54 13.56 -0.50 21.89
CA GLU A 54 13.92 -1.76 22.54
C GLU A 54 15.10 -2.38 21.82
N SER A 55 16.18 -2.67 22.55
CA SER A 55 17.35 -3.35 22.00
C SER A 55 17.03 -4.82 21.75
N LEU A 56 17.56 -5.36 20.66
CA LEU A 56 17.52 -6.79 20.38
C LEU A 56 18.71 -7.55 20.99
N LEU A 57 19.67 -6.83 21.59
CA LEU A 57 20.74 -7.44 22.37
C LEU A 57 20.36 -7.46 23.85
N SER A 58 20.56 -8.60 24.51
CA SER A 58 20.39 -8.68 25.96
C SER A 58 21.55 -8.02 26.70
N ASP A 59 21.26 -7.41 27.85
CA ASP A 59 22.27 -6.84 28.75
C ASP A 59 23.37 -7.85 29.07
N LYS A 60 23.01 -9.12 29.29
CA LYS A 60 23.97 -10.22 29.50
C LYS A 60 24.94 -10.37 28.32
N THR A 61 24.45 -10.27 27.09
CA THR A 61 25.32 -10.36 25.90
C THR A 61 26.27 -9.17 25.85
N ILE A 62 25.81 -7.97 26.19
CA ILE A 62 26.63 -6.75 26.25
C ILE A 62 27.71 -6.90 27.34
N GLU A 63 27.33 -7.33 28.54
CA GLU A 63 28.24 -7.57 29.67
C GLU A 63 29.32 -8.60 29.35
N GLU A 64 28.94 -9.73 28.72
CA GLU A 64 29.89 -10.77 28.28
C GLU A 64 30.91 -10.23 27.27
N GLN A 65 30.50 -9.29 26.42
CA GLN A 65 31.41 -8.66 25.45
C GLN A 65 32.32 -7.61 26.11
N ILE A 66 31.80 -6.80 27.05
CA ILE A 66 32.63 -5.90 27.87
C ILE A 66 33.66 -6.70 28.65
N ALA A 67 33.31 -7.89 29.16
CA ALA A 67 34.20 -8.73 29.94
C ALA A 67 35.46 -9.19 29.18
N LYS A 68 35.39 -9.25 27.83
CA LYS A 68 36.50 -9.62 26.95
C LYS A 68 37.46 -8.47 26.66
N VAL A 69 37.08 -7.24 26.98
CA VAL A 69 37.92 -6.05 26.76
C VAL A 69 38.94 -5.90 27.88
N GLN A 70 40.18 -5.55 27.51
CA GLN A 70 41.26 -5.26 28.45
C GLN A 70 40.92 -4.06 29.34
N ASN A 71 41.27 -4.14 30.63
CA ASN A 71 41.07 -3.02 31.56
C ASN A 71 41.77 -1.75 31.07
N GLY A 72 41.10 -0.61 31.24
CA GLY A 72 41.54 0.71 30.79
C GLY A 72 41.32 1.00 29.30
N LYS A 73 40.67 0.09 28.54
CA LYS A 73 40.43 0.26 27.11
C LYS A 73 38.94 0.26 26.75
N THR A 74 38.67 0.90 25.62
CA THR A 74 37.40 0.81 24.91
C THR A 74 37.64 0.16 23.56
N ALA A 75 36.86 -0.87 23.22
CA ALA A 75 36.97 -1.56 21.94
C ALA A 75 35.73 -1.28 21.07
N TYR A 76 35.92 -1.16 19.76
CA TYR A 76 34.81 -1.23 18.81
C TYR A 76 34.57 -2.70 18.44
N LEU A 77 33.36 -3.20 18.68
CA LEU A 77 32.97 -4.56 18.34
C LEU A 77 32.13 -4.55 17.07
N LYS A 78 32.66 -5.20 16.04
CA LYS A 78 31.94 -5.49 14.81
C LYS A 78 31.39 -6.91 14.87
N SER A 79 30.10 -7.08 14.60
CA SER A 79 29.50 -8.41 14.51
C SER A 79 29.98 -9.13 13.25
N ALA A 80 30.31 -10.41 13.35
CA ALA A 80 30.59 -11.24 12.17
C ALA A 80 29.41 -11.32 11.20
N LEU A 81 28.19 -11.04 11.69
CA LEU A 81 26.99 -11.00 10.86
C LEU A 81 26.97 -9.76 9.95
N GLU A 82 27.56 -8.63 10.36
CA GLU A 82 27.57 -7.38 9.58
C GLU A 82 28.30 -7.53 8.23
N GLU A 83 29.24 -8.46 8.14
CA GLU A 83 30.04 -8.70 6.93
C GLU A 83 29.62 -9.96 6.18
N LYS A 84 28.58 -10.64 6.64
CA LYS A 84 28.20 -11.93 6.07
C LYS A 84 27.77 -11.76 4.61
N LYS A 85 28.34 -12.60 3.74
CA LYS A 85 27.88 -12.78 2.37
C LYS A 85 27.17 -14.12 2.25
N PHE A 86 25.97 -14.09 1.69
CA PHE A 86 25.23 -15.31 1.41
C PHE A 86 25.70 -15.84 0.06
N GLU A 87 26.74 -16.66 0.07
CA GLU A 87 27.46 -17.12 -1.14
C GLU A 87 26.55 -17.62 -2.29
N PRO A 88 25.48 -18.41 -2.06
CA PRO A 88 24.57 -18.82 -3.14
C PRO A 88 23.90 -17.65 -3.88
N TYR A 89 23.79 -16.50 -3.21
CA TYR A 89 23.03 -15.33 -3.66
C TYR A 89 23.89 -14.08 -3.91
N ASN A 90 25.20 -14.14 -3.70
CA ASN A 90 26.08 -12.97 -3.83
C ASN A 90 26.57 -12.72 -5.28
N LYS A 91 26.20 -13.59 -6.23
CA LYS A 91 26.75 -13.63 -7.60
C LYS A 91 26.47 -12.38 -8.46
N PHE A 92 25.39 -11.66 -8.18
CA PHE A 92 24.98 -10.50 -8.98
C PHE A 92 25.41 -9.14 -8.41
N GLY A 93 25.98 -9.11 -7.20
CA GLY A 93 26.50 -7.88 -6.61
C GLY A 93 25.42 -6.94 -6.06
N PHE A 94 24.23 -7.43 -5.75
CA PHE A 94 23.22 -6.65 -5.02
C PHE A 94 23.74 -6.22 -3.65
N LYS A 95 23.45 -4.98 -3.29
CA LYS A 95 23.57 -4.42 -1.94
C LYS A 95 22.39 -4.92 -1.11
N TYR A 96 22.70 -5.51 0.02
CA TYR A 96 21.77 -5.94 1.05
C TYR A 96 22.47 -5.85 2.41
N ASP A 97 21.69 -5.73 3.48
CA ASP A 97 22.22 -5.82 4.85
C ASP A 97 21.92 -7.21 5.42
N PRO A 98 22.93 -8.02 5.78
CA PRO A 98 22.69 -9.35 6.34
C PRO A 98 21.96 -9.32 7.68
N LEU A 99 22.02 -8.21 8.42
CA LEU A 99 21.36 -8.06 9.70
C LEU A 99 19.84 -8.05 9.56
N ASP A 100 19.30 -7.63 8.42
CA ASP A 100 17.86 -7.70 8.13
C ASP A 100 17.38 -9.15 8.24
N TYR A 101 18.10 -10.08 7.61
CA TYR A 101 17.79 -11.50 7.64
C TYR A 101 17.78 -12.08 9.07
N TYR A 102 18.70 -11.62 9.93
CA TYR A 102 18.86 -12.16 11.29
C TYR A 102 17.94 -11.54 12.34
N TYR A 103 17.56 -10.27 12.18
CA TYR A 103 16.84 -9.52 13.22
C TYR A 103 15.40 -9.20 12.86
N ILE A 104 15.03 -9.19 11.58
CA ILE A 104 13.64 -9.00 11.20
C ILE A 104 12.90 -10.35 11.33
N PRO A 105 11.79 -10.41 12.10
CA PRO A 105 11.03 -11.64 12.32
C PRO A 105 10.60 -12.34 11.03
N GLY A 106 10.58 -13.67 11.06
CA GLY A 106 10.08 -14.50 9.95
C GLY A 106 11.03 -14.65 8.76
N LEU A 107 12.17 -13.95 8.72
CA LEU A 107 13.10 -14.04 7.59
C LEU A 107 14.07 -15.23 7.69
N ILE A 108 14.49 -15.61 8.91
CA ILE A 108 15.40 -16.75 9.11
C ILE A 108 14.72 -18.05 8.69
N ARG A 109 15.39 -18.84 7.85
CA ARG A 109 14.97 -20.19 7.47
C ARG A 109 15.99 -21.26 7.88
N PRO A 110 15.55 -22.50 8.18
CA PRO A 110 16.48 -23.61 8.46
C PRO A 110 17.27 -24.07 7.23
N TRP A 111 16.81 -23.73 6.03
CA TRP A 111 17.43 -23.99 4.74
C TRP A 111 17.61 -22.69 3.97
N ASN A 112 18.48 -22.68 2.94
CA ASN A 112 18.67 -21.54 2.05
C ASN A 112 18.98 -20.24 2.81
N GLU A 113 20.03 -20.26 3.63
CA GLU A 113 20.40 -19.13 4.47
C GLU A 113 20.60 -17.86 3.63
N GLY A 114 19.90 -16.79 4.00
CA GLY A 114 19.94 -15.51 3.30
C GLY A 114 18.93 -15.35 2.16
N PHE A 115 18.13 -16.37 1.84
CA PHE A 115 17.15 -16.30 0.75
C PHE A 115 16.16 -15.15 0.91
N LEU A 116 15.60 -14.98 2.11
CA LEU A 116 14.65 -13.91 2.43
C LEU A 116 15.32 -12.59 2.83
N THR A 117 16.61 -12.41 2.56
CA THR A 117 17.23 -11.10 2.81
C THR A 117 16.58 -10.07 1.89
N PRO A 118 16.03 -8.97 2.41
CA PRO A 118 15.43 -7.94 1.57
C PRO A 118 16.51 -7.19 0.79
N VAL A 119 16.27 -6.98 -0.49
CA VAL A 119 17.07 -6.12 -1.37
C VAL A 119 16.23 -4.92 -1.73
N PHE A 120 16.76 -3.73 -1.47
CA PHE A 120 16.02 -2.47 -1.63
C PHE A 120 16.40 -1.76 -2.93
N PHE A 121 15.41 -1.10 -3.51
CA PHE A 121 15.51 -0.32 -4.73
C PHE A 121 14.79 1.02 -4.59
N SER A 122 15.29 2.03 -5.28
CA SER A 122 14.54 3.26 -5.49
C SER A 122 13.23 2.97 -6.21
N ILE A 123 12.16 3.71 -5.86
CA ILE A 123 10.87 3.63 -6.57
C ILE A 123 11.00 4.01 -8.05
N GLU A 124 12.06 4.75 -8.42
CA GLU A 124 12.38 5.15 -9.78
C GLU A 124 12.61 3.95 -10.72
N LEU A 125 13.00 2.79 -10.20
CA LEU A 125 13.11 1.55 -10.97
C LEU A 125 11.82 1.24 -11.74
N LEU A 126 10.67 1.57 -11.15
CA LEU A 126 9.36 1.34 -11.75
C LEU A 126 9.07 2.25 -12.94
N PHE A 127 9.73 3.42 -13.07
CA PHE A 127 9.48 4.34 -14.18
C PHE A 127 9.86 3.76 -15.54
N TYR A 128 10.90 2.93 -15.58
CA TYR A 128 11.25 2.19 -16.78
C TYR A 128 10.10 1.27 -17.22
N TYR A 129 9.55 0.49 -16.28
CA TYR A 129 8.48 -0.46 -16.56
C TYR A 129 7.12 0.20 -16.77
N SER A 130 6.85 1.35 -16.15
CA SER A 130 5.60 2.09 -16.36
C SER A 130 5.55 2.83 -17.70
N SER A 131 6.72 3.18 -18.25
CA SER A 131 6.84 3.99 -19.47
C SER A 131 7.12 3.14 -20.72
N ASN A 132 7.61 1.91 -20.54
CA ASN A 132 7.91 1.01 -21.64
C ASN A 132 6.63 0.25 -22.06
N PRO A 133 6.19 0.33 -23.34
CA PRO A 133 4.98 -0.34 -23.81
C PRO A 133 5.03 -1.87 -23.74
N ASP A 134 6.21 -2.48 -23.59
CA ASP A 134 6.35 -3.92 -23.41
C ASP A 134 6.02 -4.39 -21.99
N TYR A 135 5.75 -3.48 -21.05
CA TYR A 135 5.46 -3.79 -19.66
C TYR A 135 4.29 -2.97 -19.11
N TRP A 136 3.69 -3.47 -18.04
CA TRP A 136 2.78 -2.70 -17.21
C TRP A 136 2.84 -3.14 -15.75
N ILE A 137 2.39 -2.27 -14.85
CA ILE A 137 2.45 -2.48 -13.40
C ILE A 137 1.05 -2.64 -12.85
N SER A 138 0.82 -3.74 -12.11
CA SER A 138 -0.39 -3.94 -11.32
C SER A 138 -0.07 -3.84 -9.84
N ARG A 139 -0.96 -3.21 -9.07
CA ARG A 139 -0.83 -3.15 -7.62
C ARG A 139 -1.93 -3.96 -6.97
N SER A 140 -1.56 -4.93 -6.14
CA SER A 140 -2.55 -5.60 -5.28
C SER A 140 -2.95 -4.71 -4.11
N SER A 141 -2.07 -3.78 -3.71
CA SER A 141 -2.32 -2.76 -2.68
C SER A 141 -1.36 -1.57 -2.83
N PHE A 142 -1.42 -0.58 -1.93
CA PHE A 142 -0.45 0.50 -1.89
C PHE A 142 0.96 0.05 -1.50
N SER A 143 1.13 -1.16 -0.96
CA SER A 143 2.43 -1.65 -0.51
C SER A 143 2.87 -2.96 -1.16
N SER A 144 2.15 -3.44 -2.18
CA SER A 144 2.46 -4.66 -2.94
C SER A 144 2.10 -4.53 -4.42
N LEU A 145 3.02 -4.94 -5.30
CA LEU A 145 2.86 -4.84 -6.76
C LEU A 145 3.49 -5.99 -7.54
N GLN A 146 3.09 -6.07 -8.80
CA GLN A 146 3.57 -7.01 -9.80
C GLN A 146 3.86 -6.28 -11.12
N ILE A 147 4.89 -6.73 -11.83
CA ILE A 147 5.22 -6.26 -13.17
C ILE A 147 4.84 -7.37 -14.15
N TYR A 148 4.18 -6.99 -15.23
CA TYR A 148 3.76 -7.90 -16.29
C TYR A 148 4.38 -7.47 -17.61
N ASP A 149 4.62 -8.43 -18.49
CA ASP A 149 4.97 -8.19 -19.88
C ASP A 149 3.73 -7.81 -20.71
N LYS A 150 3.94 -7.45 -21.98
CA LYS A 150 2.88 -7.14 -22.95
C LYS A 150 1.90 -8.28 -23.23
N ASN A 151 2.28 -9.52 -22.91
CA ASN A 151 1.41 -10.69 -23.07
C ASN A 151 0.58 -10.96 -21.82
N GLY A 152 0.74 -10.15 -20.76
CA GLY A 152 0.08 -10.34 -19.48
C GLY A 152 0.70 -11.44 -18.62
N GLN A 153 1.92 -11.90 -18.95
CA GLN A 153 2.69 -12.83 -18.12
C GLN A 153 3.45 -12.05 -17.06
N TYR A 154 3.68 -12.68 -15.91
CA TYR A 154 4.53 -12.11 -14.87
C TYR A 154 5.94 -11.91 -15.42
N PHE A 155 6.46 -10.68 -15.32
CA PHE A 155 7.87 -10.42 -15.56
C PHE A 155 8.71 -10.98 -14.42
N PHE A 156 8.24 -10.80 -13.18
CA PHE A 156 8.87 -11.34 -11.97
C PHE A 156 7.79 -11.93 -11.07
N ASP A 157 7.65 -13.25 -11.07
CA ASP A 157 6.52 -13.98 -10.47
C ASP A 157 6.24 -13.63 -9.00
N ARG A 158 7.28 -13.29 -8.24
CA ARG A 158 7.19 -13.09 -6.80
C ARG A 158 6.69 -11.70 -6.43
N GLY A 159 6.75 -10.74 -7.35
CA GLY A 159 6.34 -9.36 -7.11
C GLY A 159 7.26 -8.61 -6.16
N PHE A 160 6.81 -7.42 -5.76
CA PHE A 160 7.59 -6.48 -4.98
C PHE A 160 6.77 -5.86 -3.86
N GLY A 161 7.44 -5.54 -2.76
CA GLY A 161 6.90 -4.70 -1.68
C GLY A 161 7.31 -3.25 -1.84
N ILE A 162 6.45 -2.34 -1.37
CA ILE A 162 6.81 -0.94 -1.13
C ILE A 162 6.72 -0.70 0.37
N ASN A 163 7.82 -0.33 1.01
CA ASN A 163 7.86 -0.09 2.45
C ASN A 163 7.34 1.30 2.83
N ARG A 164 7.32 1.63 4.12
CA ARG A 164 6.76 2.89 4.63
C ARG A 164 7.61 4.11 4.28
N ASN A 165 8.87 3.92 3.88
CA ASN A 165 9.74 4.97 3.38
C ASN A 165 9.60 5.17 1.86
N GLY A 166 8.76 4.38 1.18
CA GLY A 166 8.52 4.46 -0.26
C GLY A 166 9.56 3.71 -1.11
N ASN A 167 10.44 2.93 -0.49
CA ASN A 167 11.41 2.11 -1.20
C ASN A 167 10.78 0.78 -1.64
N LEU A 168 11.16 0.35 -2.85
CA LEU A 168 10.77 -0.94 -3.39
C LEU A 168 11.69 -2.02 -2.82
N PHE A 169 11.18 -3.21 -2.54
CA PHE A 169 12.04 -4.33 -2.14
C PHE A 169 11.51 -5.68 -2.64
N ALA A 170 12.42 -6.64 -2.76
CA ALA A 170 12.15 -8.04 -3.05
C ALA A 170 13.15 -8.94 -2.32
N TRP A 171 12.88 -10.24 -2.29
CA TRP A 171 13.76 -11.21 -1.63
C TRP A 171 15.00 -11.52 -2.50
N LEU A 172 16.17 -11.53 -1.86
CA LEU A 172 17.46 -11.77 -2.50
C LEU A 172 17.50 -13.11 -3.26
N GLY A 173 16.93 -14.16 -2.68
CA GLY A 173 16.85 -15.48 -3.30
C GLY A 173 16.03 -15.49 -4.59
N ASP A 174 14.83 -14.90 -4.56
CA ASP A 174 13.96 -14.81 -5.74
C ASP A 174 14.60 -13.97 -6.85
N LEU A 175 15.27 -12.86 -6.51
CA LEU A 175 16.04 -12.08 -7.49
C LEU A 175 17.18 -12.91 -8.10
N CYS A 176 17.85 -13.73 -7.30
CA CYS A 176 18.94 -14.57 -7.78
C CYS A 176 18.44 -15.66 -8.73
N GLU A 177 17.32 -16.30 -8.44
CA GLU A 177 16.70 -17.27 -9.34
C GLU A 177 16.26 -16.59 -10.64
N PHE A 178 15.67 -15.40 -10.55
CA PHE A 178 15.21 -14.65 -11.74
C PHE A 178 16.35 -14.25 -12.68
N PHE A 179 17.46 -13.73 -12.15
CA PHE A 179 18.59 -13.26 -12.97
C PHE A 179 19.57 -14.37 -13.39
N GLU A 180 19.35 -15.63 -13.00
CA GLU A 180 20.10 -16.77 -13.55
C GLU A 180 19.90 -16.92 -15.06
N ASP A 181 18.71 -16.57 -15.56
CA ASP A 181 18.46 -16.53 -17.00
C ASP A 181 19.19 -15.33 -17.62
N ARG A 182 20.16 -15.64 -18.50
CA ARG A 182 20.96 -14.65 -19.22
C ARG A 182 20.12 -13.73 -20.12
N THR A 183 18.91 -14.12 -20.50
CA THR A 183 18.00 -13.23 -21.24
C THR A 183 17.60 -11.99 -20.42
N GLN A 184 17.69 -12.07 -19.08
CA GLN A 184 17.33 -10.99 -18.16
C GLN A 184 18.47 -10.01 -17.87
N ASN A 185 19.66 -10.19 -18.46
CA ASN A 185 20.85 -9.38 -18.20
C ASN A 185 20.63 -7.86 -18.39
N GLN A 186 19.76 -7.48 -19.34
CA GLN A 186 19.45 -6.07 -19.54
C GLN A 186 18.68 -5.48 -18.35
N HIS A 187 17.83 -6.27 -17.69
CA HIS A 187 17.06 -5.86 -16.52
C HIS A 187 17.95 -5.83 -15.29
N LEU A 188 18.86 -6.80 -15.15
CA LEU A 188 19.84 -6.85 -14.05
C LEU A 188 20.60 -5.52 -13.89
N LYS A 189 21.07 -4.94 -15.00
CA LYS A 189 21.76 -3.64 -14.96
C LYS A 189 20.90 -2.52 -14.40
N ARG A 190 19.59 -2.49 -14.69
CA ARG A 190 18.68 -1.46 -14.18
C ARG A 190 18.44 -1.67 -12.68
N PHE A 191 18.18 -2.91 -12.28
CA PHE A 191 18.05 -3.26 -10.88
C PHE A 191 19.30 -2.90 -10.06
N LEU A 192 20.50 -3.14 -10.59
CA LEU A 192 21.76 -2.76 -9.91
C LEU A 192 21.98 -1.24 -9.83
N LEU A 193 21.52 -0.47 -10.83
CA LEU A 193 21.59 0.99 -10.80
C LEU A 193 20.70 1.57 -9.70
N ASP A 194 19.46 1.07 -9.60
CA ASP A 194 18.48 1.54 -8.63
C ASP A 194 18.59 0.86 -7.26
N ASN A 195 19.53 -0.09 -7.09
CA ASN A 195 19.73 -0.79 -5.83
C ASN A 195 20.42 0.12 -4.79
N ILE A 196 19.67 0.37 -3.72
CA ILE A 196 20.03 1.25 -2.61
C ILE A 196 20.43 0.44 -1.37
N ASN A 197 21.00 1.12 -0.38
CA ASN A 197 21.26 0.50 0.91
C ASN A 197 19.94 0.17 1.61
N SER A 198 19.95 -0.86 2.45
CA SER A 198 18.80 -1.17 3.29
C SER A 198 18.44 0.02 4.18
N ASP A 199 17.15 0.30 4.27
CA ASP A 199 16.57 1.19 5.27
C ASP A 199 15.90 0.41 6.40
N HIS A 200 16.10 -0.91 6.42
CA HIS A 200 15.66 -1.85 7.44
C HIS A 200 14.13 -1.97 7.59
N ASP A 201 13.33 -1.37 6.72
CA ASP A 201 11.88 -1.42 6.81
C ASP A 201 11.26 -2.29 5.71
N ILE A 202 10.58 -3.37 6.11
CA ILE A 202 9.86 -4.25 5.17
C ILE A 202 8.35 -4.25 5.38
N ILE A 203 7.84 -3.43 6.31
CA ILE A 203 6.41 -3.40 6.64
C ILE A 203 5.61 -3.00 5.41
N SER A 204 4.85 -3.96 4.91
CA SER A 204 4.08 -3.90 3.67
C SER A 204 3.16 -5.12 3.59
N ASP A 205 2.11 -5.04 2.78
CA ASP A 205 1.27 -6.17 2.43
C ASP A 205 2.06 -7.29 1.75
N TYR A 206 3.12 -6.93 1.03
CA TYR A 206 4.04 -7.90 0.46
C TYR A 206 4.69 -8.78 1.54
N TYR A 207 5.23 -8.16 2.60
CA TYR A 207 5.76 -8.88 3.75
C TYR A 207 4.67 -9.70 4.44
N PHE A 208 3.51 -9.11 4.73
CA PHE A 208 2.43 -9.80 5.43
C PHE A 208 1.90 -11.02 4.66
N ASN A 209 1.79 -10.92 3.33
CA ASN A 209 1.32 -12.01 2.48
C ASN A 209 2.37 -13.14 2.37
N ASN A 210 3.65 -12.81 2.22
CA ASN A 210 4.71 -13.79 1.97
C ASN A 210 5.26 -14.45 3.24
N ILE A 211 5.27 -13.72 4.37
CA ILE A 211 5.93 -14.15 5.61
C ILE A 211 4.92 -14.48 6.70
N GLU A 212 3.97 -13.58 6.97
CA GLU A 212 2.99 -13.74 8.06
C GLU A 212 1.73 -14.51 7.62
N ALA A 213 1.61 -14.85 6.33
CA ALA A 213 0.42 -15.44 5.71
C ALA A 213 -0.88 -14.67 6.03
N ASN A 214 -0.77 -13.35 6.21
CA ASN A 214 -1.87 -12.47 6.53
C ASN A 214 -2.30 -11.73 5.27
N PHE A 215 -3.20 -12.35 4.51
CA PHE A 215 -3.71 -11.81 3.25
C PHE A 215 -4.55 -10.55 3.49
N THR A 216 -3.96 -9.40 3.21
CA THR A 216 -4.64 -8.12 3.41
C THR A 216 -5.64 -7.85 2.29
N LYS A 217 -6.76 -7.24 2.68
CA LYS A 217 -7.74 -6.69 1.76
C LYS A 217 -7.09 -5.54 0.99
N SER A 218 -7.33 -5.48 -0.32
CA SER A 218 -6.82 -4.39 -1.16
C SER A 218 -7.26 -3.03 -0.57
N ASP A 219 -6.34 -2.09 -0.51
CA ASP A 219 -6.54 -0.74 0.03
C ASP A 219 -6.57 0.34 -1.07
N ASN A 220 -6.63 -0.09 -2.33
CA ASN A 220 -6.54 0.72 -3.52
C ASN A 220 -7.79 0.61 -4.43
N GLU A 221 -7.69 1.07 -5.67
CA GLU A 221 -8.75 1.12 -6.67
C GLU A 221 -9.35 -0.26 -6.98
N ASN A 222 -8.58 -1.35 -6.86
CA ASN A 222 -9.12 -2.69 -7.07
C ASN A 222 -10.22 -3.02 -6.07
N GLU A 223 -10.13 -2.53 -4.83
CA GLU A 223 -11.16 -2.75 -3.82
C GLU A 223 -12.41 -1.92 -4.13
N ILE A 224 -12.24 -0.67 -4.57
CA ILE A 224 -13.34 0.17 -5.03
C ILE A 224 -14.10 -0.54 -6.17
N LEU A 225 -13.37 -1.09 -7.15
CA LEU A 225 -13.95 -1.82 -8.27
C LEU A 225 -14.67 -3.09 -7.82
N HIS A 226 -14.08 -3.85 -6.89
CA HIS A 226 -14.70 -5.04 -6.32
C HIS A 226 -16.02 -4.70 -5.62
N LEU A 227 -16.01 -3.73 -4.71
CA LEU A 227 -17.20 -3.31 -3.95
C LEU A 227 -18.26 -2.67 -4.84
N LYS A 228 -17.86 -1.92 -5.87
CA LYS A 228 -18.77 -1.38 -6.88
C LYS A 228 -19.48 -2.51 -7.62
N ASN A 229 -18.75 -3.51 -8.11
CA ASN A 229 -19.35 -4.64 -8.82
C ASN A 229 -20.31 -5.40 -7.91
N LYS A 230 -19.91 -5.67 -6.66
CA LYS A 230 -20.79 -6.27 -5.64
C LYS A 230 -22.08 -5.46 -5.44
N PHE A 231 -21.94 -4.15 -5.29
CA PHE A 231 -23.08 -3.24 -5.12
C PHE A 231 -24.02 -3.29 -6.32
N GLU A 232 -23.50 -3.19 -7.54
CA GLU A 232 -24.31 -3.23 -8.76
C GLU A 232 -24.99 -4.58 -8.98
N GLU A 233 -24.31 -5.68 -8.66
CA GLU A 233 -24.91 -7.02 -8.69
C GLU A 233 -26.07 -7.14 -7.71
N ASN A 234 -25.90 -6.62 -6.48
CA ASN A 234 -26.95 -6.64 -5.47
C ASN A 234 -28.14 -5.75 -5.86
N ILE A 235 -27.89 -4.55 -6.38
CA ILE A 235 -28.93 -3.66 -6.91
C ILE A 235 -29.67 -4.32 -8.09
N TYR A 236 -28.94 -4.95 -9.00
CA TYR A 236 -29.56 -5.64 -10.14
C TYR A 236 -30.42 -6.81 -9.67
N LYS A 237 -29.94 -7.64 -8.75
CA LYS A 237 -30.72 -8.76 -8.17
C LYS A 237 -32.00 -8.27 -7.49
N LYS A 238 -31.94 -7.15 -6.77
CA LYS A 238 -33.05 -6.67 -5.94
C LYS A 238 -34.07 -5.82 -6.70
N TYR A 239 -33.61 -4.92 -7.58
CA TYR A 239 -34.47 -3.94 -8.24
C TYR A 239 -34.52 -4.10 -9.77
N ILE A 240 -33.73 -5.01 -10.35
CA ILE A 240 -33.60 -5.21 -11.81
C ILE A 240 -33.12 -3.92 -12.52
N ILE A 241 -32.27 -3.14 -11.84
CA ILE A 241 -31.73 -1.88 -12.33
C ILE A 241 -30.27 -2.06 -12.72
N LYS A 242 -29.91 -1.68 -13.95
CA LYS A 242 -28.53 -1.68 -14.43
C LYS A 242 -27.91 -0.29 -14.23
N LEU A 243 -27.12 -0.14 -13.18
CA LEU A 243 -26.53 1.16 -12.79
C LEU A 243 -25.41 1.65 -13.71
N SER A 244 -24.69 0.77 -14.40
CA SER A 244 -23.58 1.11 -15.30
C SER A 244 -23.87 0.77 -16.76
N THR A 245 -23.26 1.51 -17.68
CA THR A 245 -23.41 1.34 -19.14
C THR A 245 -22.37 0.41 -19.77
N LEU A 246 -21.14 0.40 -19.25
CA LEU A 246 -20.01 -0.37 -19.78
C LEU A 246 -19.49 -1.42 -18.78
N ASN A 247 -19.02 -2.56 -19.30
CA ASN A 247 -18.31 -3.59 -18.55
C ASN A 247 -16.85 -3.13 -18.31
N ILE A 248 -16.51 -2.92 -17.04
CA ILE A 248 -15.30 -2.20 -16.58
C ILE A 248 -14.01 -3.01 -16.75
N LYS A 249 -14.08 -4.30 -17.13
CA LYS A 249 -12.87 -5.14 -17.29
C LYS A 249 -11.80 -4.49 -18.18
N SER A 250 -12.18 -3.89 -19.32
CA SER A 250 -11.24 -3.23 -20.23
C SER A 250 -10.77 -1.83 -19.78
N LEU A 251 -11.40 -1.25 -18.76
CA LEU A 251 -10.98 0.03 -18.15
C LEU A 251 -10.02 -0.20 -16.99
N ARG A 252 -10.14 -1.32 -16.28
CA ARG A 252 -9.22 -1.74 -15.21
C ARG A 252 -7.79 -1.87 -15.72
N ASP A 253 -7.59 -2.56 -16.85
CA ASP A 253 -6.26 -2.81 -17.41
C ASP A 253 -5.56 -1.53 -17.91
N ARG A 254 -6.30 -0.42 -18.04
CA ARG A 254 -5.79 0.89 -18.47
C ARG A 254 -5.68 1.91 -17.32
N TYR A 255 -6.03 1.49 -16.11
CA TYR A 255 -5.85 2.33 -14.92
C TYR A 255 -4.37 2.38 -14.57
N ALA A 256 -3.76 3.56 -14.73
CA ALA A 256 -2.36 3.76 -14.39
C ALA A 256 -2.30 4.29 -12.96
N HIS A 257 -1.91 3.44 -12.02
CA HIS A 257 -1.73 3.86 -10.63
C HIS A 257 -0.62 4.90 -10.53
N PRO A 258 -0.83 6.01 -9.81
CA PRO A 258 0.26 6.93 -9.53
C PRO A 258 1.30 6.22 -8.65
N LEU A 259 2.57 6.29 -9.06
CA LEU A 259 3.69 5.66 -8.35
C LEU A 259 4.39 6.62 -7.39
N VAL A 260 4.37 7.91 -7.70
CA VAL A 260 5.05 8.96 -6.95
C VAL A 260 4.13 10.16 -6.74
N ASN A 261 4.55 11.05 -5.85
CA ASN A 261 3.89 12.33 -5.59
C ASN A 261 4.11 13.32 -6.75
N ASP A 262 3.52 13.03 -7.90
CA ASP A 262 3.45 13.92 -9.05
C ASP A 262 2.01 14.38 -9.28
N LYS A 263 1.82 15.70 -9.34
CA LYS A 263 0.50 16.31 -9.51
C LYS A 263 -0.20 15.80 -10.77
N ASN A 264 0.48 15.75 -11.91
CA ASN A 264 -0.15 15.38 -13.17
C ASN A 264 -0.55 13.91 -13.19
N LEU A 265 0.31 13.01 -12.71
CA LEU A 265 -0.01 11.58 -12.60
C LEU A 265 -1.24 11.35 -11.69
N ILE A 266 -1.29 12.04 -10.55
CA ILE A 266 -2.37 11.88 -9.58
C ILE A 266 -3.70 12.44 -10.09
N PHE A 267 -3.68 13.64 -10.69
CA PHE A 267 -4.90 14.22 -11.25
C PHE A 267 -5.42 13.47 -12.49
N ASN A 268 -4.52 12.90 -13.30
CA ASN A 268 -4.91 11.94 -14.33
C ASN A 268 -5.56 10.67 -13.75
N ALA A 269 -5.07 10.19 -12.60
CA ALA A 269 -5.65 9.05 -11.90
C ALA A 269 -7.07 9.36 -11.40
N TYR A 270 -7.31 10.56 -10.82
CA TYR A 270 -8.66 11.02 -10.48
C TYR A 270 -9.58 11.07 -11.70
N SER A 271 -9.11 11.63 -12.82
CA SER A 271 -9.90 11.72 -14.05
C SER A 271 -10.30 10.34 -14.59
N LYS A 272 -9.38 9.36 -14.56
CA LYS A 272 -9.69 7.97 -14.94
C LYS A 272 -10.69 7.33 -13.98
N LEU A 273 -10.55 7.56 -12.68
CA LEU A 273 -11.44 6.99 -11.68
C LEU A 273 -12.85 7.58 -11.78
N ASN A 274 -12.97 8.90 -12.02
CA ASN A 274 -14.25 9.56 -12.28
C ASN A 274 -14.96 8.95 -13.50
N LYS A 275 -14.23 8.67 -14.59
CA LYS A 275 -14.81 8.01 -15.77
C LYS A 275 -15.42 6.66 -15.43
N ILE A 276 -14.71 5.87 -14.63
CA ILE A 276 -15.13 4.53 -14.22
C ILE A 276 -16.33 4.56 -13.28
N LEU A 277 -16.32 5.48 -12.30
CA LEU A 277 -17.29 5.48 -11.20
C LEU A 277 -18.52 6.36 -11.44
N ILE A 278 -18.36 7.49 -12.13
CA ILE A 278 -19.39 8.54 -12.23
C ILE A 278 -19.89 8.69 -13.67
N GLU A 279 -18.99 8.80 -14.66
CA GLU A 279 -19.42 8.95 -16.07
C GLU A 279 -20.04 7.67 -16.63
N ASN A 280 -19.64 6.51 -16.13
CA ASN A 280 -20.19 5.21 -16.52
C ASN A 280 -21.64 4.97 -16.02
N LEU A 281 -22.15 5.81 -15.11
CA LEU A 281 -23.50 5.66 -14.56
C LEU A 281 -24.56 5.83 -15.65
N ASN A 282 -25.51 4.91 -15.69
CA ASN A 282 -26.62 4.92 -16.63
C ASN A 282 -27.69 5.93 -16.20
N LYS A 283 -27.53 7.18 -16.65
CA LYS A 283 -28.44 8.30 -16.36
C LYS A 283 -29.89 7.99 -16.68
N GLU A 284 -30.15 7.35 -17.83
CA GLU A 284 -31.51 7.08 -18.29
C GLU A 284 -32.19 6.02 -17.41
N GLU A 285 -31.46 4.96 -17.05
CA GLU A 285 -31.99 3.93 -16.15
C GLU A 285 -32.22 4.48 -14.73
N LEU A 286 -31.31 5.32 -14.22
CA LEU A 286 -31.49 6.01 -12.93
C LEU A 286 -32.75 6.90 -12.92
N LYS A 287 -32.94 7.71 -13.97
CA LYS A 287 -34.14 8.56 -14.09
C LYS A 287 -35.42 7.71 -14.16
N LYS A 288 -35.40 6.63 -14.94
CA LYS A 288 -36.53 5.71 -15.06
C LYS A 288 -36.87 5.06 -13.72
N ALA A 289 -35.87 4.56 -13.00
CA ALA A 289 -36.05 3.96 -11.68
C ALA A 289 -36.64 4.95 -10.66
N LEU A 290 -36.09 6.17 -10.59
CA LEU A 290 -36.59 7.21 -9.67
C LEU A 290 -38.03 7.62 -9.97
N LYS A 291 -38.41 7.75 -11.25
CA LYS A 291 -39.81 8.01 -11.65
C LYS A 291 -40.74 6.88 -11.20
N ASN A 292 -40.32 5.62 -11.40
CA ASN A 292 -41.10 4.46 -10.98
C ASN A 292 -41.26 4.38 -9.44
N LYS A 293 -40.31 4.95 -8.69
CA LYS A 293 -40.38 5.08 -7.22
C LYS A 293 -41.21 6.29 -6.75
N GLY A 294 -41.78 7.07 -7.68
CA GLY A 294 -42.67 8.20 -7.37
C GLY A 294 -41.98 9.56 -7.26
N VAL A 295 -40.73 9.70 -7.71
CA VAL A 295 -40.06 11.02 -7.76
C VAL A 295 -40.58 11.82 -8.95
N ASP A 296 -40.94 13.10 -8.74
CA ASP A 296 -41.45 13.97 -9.79
C ASP A 296 -40.42 14.13 -10.93
N SER A 297 -40.90 14.03 -12.16
CA SER A 297 -40.11 14.25 -13.36
C SER A 297 -39.53 15.66 -13.43
N SER A 298 -40.17 16.66 -12.82
CA SER A 298 -39.66 18.03 -12.78
C SER A 298 -38.32 18.12 -12.02
N GLU A 299 -38.19 17.39 -10.90
CA GLU A 299 -36.99 17.33 -10.07
C GLU A 299 -35.81 16.64 -10.78
N LEU A 300 -36.09 15.76 -11.75
CA LEU A 300 -35.07 14.92 -12.40
C LEU A 300 -34.50 15.52 -13.69
N LYS A 301 -35.13 16.55 -14.28
CA LYS A 301 -34.80 17.04 -15.64
C LYS A 301 -33.34 17.50 -15.77
N ASN A 302 -32.82 18.20 -14.77
CA ASN A 302 -31.53 18.89 -14.85
C ASN A 302 -30.43 18.25 -13.99
N LEU A 303 -30.69 17.09 -13.38
CA LEU A 303 -29.70 16.44 -12.52
C LEU A 303 -28.65 15.70 -13.37
N GLY A 304 -27.37 15.94 -13.06
CA GLY A 304 -26.25 15.15 -13.56
C GLY A 304 -26.21 13.74 -12.95
N SER A 305 -25.35 12.85 -13.50
CA SER A 305 -25.25 11.44 -13.05
C SER A 305 -25.09 11.32 -11.54
N LEU A 306 -24.20 12.14 -10.96
CA LEU A 306 -23.87 12.04 -9.56
C LEU A 306 -25.02 12.44 -8.65
N LYS A 307 -25.76 13.51 -8.99
CA LYS A 307 -26.96 13.92 -8.27
C LYS A 307 -28.12 12.93 -8.44
N LEU A 308 -28.25 12.31 -9.62
CA LEU A 308 -29.20 11.21 -9.81
C LEU A 308 -28.85 10.01 -8.95
N PHE A 309 -27.56 9.68 -8.81
CA PHE A 309 -27.11 8.57 -8.00
C PHE A 309 -27.28 8.84 -6.49
N GLU A 310 -26.98 10.06 -6.02
CA GLU A 310 -27.30 10.50 -4.64
C GLU A 310 -28.79 10.33 -4.32
N LYS A 311 -29.67 10.80 -5.23
CA LYS A 311 -31.12 10.67 -5.07
C LYS A 311 -31.60 9.23 -5.14
N PHE A 312 -30.92 8.39 -5.94
CA PHE A 312 -31.15 6.95 -5.95
C PHE A 312 -30.82 6.32 -4.59
N VAL A 313 -29.66 6.64 -4.02
CA VAL A 313 -29.27 6.17 -2.68
C VAL A 313 -30.28 6.63 -1.61
N GLU A 314 -30.73 7.89 -1.67
CA GLU A 314 -31.76 8.41 -0.76
C GLU A 314 -33.08 7.63 -0.86
N LYS A 315 -33.58 7.37 -2.08
CA LYS A 315 -34.94 6.83 -2.28
C LYS A 315 -35.03 5.31 -2.34
N PHE A 316 -33.97 4.63 -2.77
CA PHE A 316 -33.93 3.17 -2.91
C PHE A 316 -33.25 2.46 -1.76
N LEU A 317 -32.41 3.14 -0.98
CA LEU A 317 -31.67 2.57 0.14
C LEU A 317 -32.01 3.23 1.49
N ASP A 318 -33.11 4.00 1.52
CA ASP A 318 -33.64 4.77 2.65
C ASP A 318 -32.56 5.55 3.44
N CYS A 319 -31.58 6.10 2.72
CA CYS A 319 -30.44 6.78 3.33
C CYS A 319 -30.72 8.28 3.46
N ASN A 320 -31.23 8.68 4.63
CA ASN A 320 -31.52 10.10 4.93
C ASN A 320 -30.27 11.00 4.88
N ASP A 321 -29.08 10.45 5.13
CA ASP A 321 -27.81 11.17 5.05
C ASP A 321 -27.00 10.83 3.78
N SER A 322 -27.72 10.64 2.67
CA SER A 322 -27.13 10.28 1.37
C SER A 322 -26.09 11.30 0.91
N HIS A 323 -26.26 12.59 1.22
CA HIS A 323 -25.31 13.63 0.85
C HIS A 323 -23.92 13.42 1.47
N ASN A 324 -23.86 13.20 2.78
CA ASN A 324 -22.59 12.97 3.46
C ASN A 324 -21.96 11.65 3.01
N LEU A 325 -22.77 10.59 2.88
CA LEU A 325 -22.28 9.30 2.37
C LEU A 325 -21.66 9.42 0.97
N MET A 326 -22.29 10.22 0.10
CA MET A 326 -21.86 10.43 -1.29
C MET A 326 -20.78 11.51 -1.45
N THR A 327 -20.42 12.24 -0.39
CA THR A 327 -19.41 13.33 -0.43
C THR A 327 -18.09 12.92 -1.09
N PRO A 328 -17.53 11.71 -0.88
CA PRO A 328 -16.31 11.28 -1.58
C PRO A 328 -16.44 11.25 -3.11
N PHE A 329 -17.62 10.94 -3.67
CA PHE A 329 -17.83 11.00 -5.12
C PHE A 329 -17.90 12.45 -5.64
N PHE A 330 -18.50 13.37 -4.88
CA PHE A 330 -18.49 14.80 -5.23
C PHE A 330 -17.07 15.34 -5.23
N VAL A 331 -16.27 14.97 -4.23
CA VAL A 331 -14.86 15.33 -4.14
C VAL A 331 -14.08 14.76 -5.33
N LEU A 332 -14.30 13.50 -5.71
CA LEU A 332 -13.67 12.91 -6.91
C LEU A 332 -14.03 13.68 -8.19
N TYR A 333 -15.29 14.09 -8.34
CA TYR A 333 -15.75 14.87 -9.49
C TYR A 333 -15.11 16.26 -9.55
N ASP A 334 -15.01 16.95 -8.41
CA ASP A 334 -14.37 18.26 -8.29
C ASP A 334 -12.86 18.15 -8.57
N LEU A 335 -12.19 17.08 -8.11
CA LEU A 335 -10.79 16.81 -8.42
C LEU A 335 -10.53 16.54 -9.91
N ARG A 336 -11.47 15.89 -10.60
CA ARG A 336 -11.45 15.74 -12.07
C ARG A 336 -11.62 17.10 -12.77
N ILE A 337 -12.50 17.97 -12.28
CA ILE A 337 -12.65 19.35 -12.79
C ILE A 337 -11.33 20.12 -12.68
N LEU A 338 -10.66 20.02 -11.53
CA LEU A 338 -9.35 20.66 -11.30
C LEU A 338 -8.26 20.18 -12.26
N ASN A 339 -8.36 18.96 -12.78
CA ASN A 339 -7.45 18.46 -13.82
C ASN A 339 -7.73 19.09 -15.19
N ASP A 340 -9.02 19.30 -15.53
CA ASP A 340 -9.45 19.77 -16.85
C ASP A 340 -9.41 21.31 -16.98
N HIS A 341 -9.52 22.04 -15.86
CA HIS A 341 -9.55 23.49 -15.84
C HIS A 341 -8.19 24.07 -15.39
N LEU A 342 -7.37 24.43 -16.38
CA LEU A 342 -6.07 25.10 -16.27
C LEU A 342 -6.11 26.54 -15.69
N MET A 343 -7.11 26.91 -14.90
CA MET A 343 -7.15 28.24 -14.28
C MET A 343 -6.38 28.21 -12.96
N GLU A 344 -5.07 28.45 -13.04
CA GLU A 344 -4.14 28.46 -11.90
C GLU A 344 -4.59 29.35 -10.73
N THR A 345 -5.42 30.37 -11.00
CA THR A 345 -5.81 31.39 -10.02
C THR A 345 -6.61 30.85 -8.83
N ASN A 346 -7.35 29.74 -8.98
CA ASN A 346 -8.20 29.20 -7.91
C ASN A 346 -7.87 27.75 -7.49
N PHE A 347 -6.88 27.11 -8.12
CA PHE A 347 -6.59 25.68 -7.89
C PHE A 347 -6.40 25.36 -6.40
N GLU A 348 -5.58 26.12 -5.68
CA GLU A 348 -5.30 25.85 -4.26
C GLU A 348 -6.53 26.05 -3.37
N VAL A 349 -7.40 27.01 -3.69
CA VAL A 349 -8.63 27.24 -2.92
C VAL A 349 -9.56 26.03 -3.06
N GLU A 350 -9.88 25.67 -4.30
CA GLU A 350 -10.77 24.56 -4.64
C GLU A 350 -10.21 23.20 -4.17
N TYR A 351 -8.89 23.00 -4.32
CA TYR A 351 -8.22 21.79 -3.84
C TYR A 351 -8.25 21.69 -2.31
N ASN A 352 -8.08 22.80 -1.58
CA ASN A 352 -8.20 22.79 -0.12
C ASN A 352 -9.65 22.61 0.34
N ASP A 353 -10.63 23.08 -0.41
CA ASP A 353 -12.04 22.81 -0.12
C ASP A 353 -12.39 21.32 -0.31
N CYS A 354 -11.82 20.67 -1.33
CA CYS A 354 -11.91 19.21 -1.48
C CYS A 354 -11.36 18.47 -0.24
N LYS A 355 -10.22 18.90 0.31
CA LYS A 355 -9.62 18.31 1.53
C LYS A 355 -10.52 18.48 2.75
N LYS A 356 -11.07 19.68 2.96
CA LYS A 356 -11.96 19.98 4.09
C LYS A 356 -13.21 19.10 4.06
N ARG A 357 -13.80 18.87 2.88
CA ARG A 357 -15.01 18.05 2.71
C ARG A 357 -14.83 16.60 3.12
N ILE A 358 -13.61 16.07 3.09
CA ILE A 358 -13.30 14.72 3.60
C ILE A 358 -12.55 14.74 4.94
N GLY A 359 -12.59 15.87 5.65
CA GLY A 359 -12.11 15.99 7.03
C GLY A 359 -10.59 16.11 7.20
N ILE A 360 -9.88 16.58 6.16
CA ILE A 360 -8.42 16.62 6.17
C ILE A 360 -7.89 18.05 6.24
N SER A 361 -6.88 18.26 7.10
CA SER A 361 -6.16 19.53 7.25
C SER A 361 -5.13 19.76 6.13
N ASN A 362 -4.74 21.02 5.93
CA ASN A 362 -3.69 21.40 5.00
C ASN A 362 -2.33 20.77 5.37
N GLY A 363 -1.45 20.58 4.38
CA GLY A 363 -0.07 20.11 4.59
C GLY A 363 0.25 18.69 4.14
N ILE A 364 -0.75 17.91 3.73
CA ILE A 364 -0.51 16.60 3.09
C ILE A 364 -0.13 16.76 1.62
N ASN A 365 0.74 15.88 1.13
CA ASN A 365 1.12 15.85 -0.28
C ASN A 365 -0.03 15.27 -1.15
N TYR A 366 0.10 15.38 -2.47
CA TYR A 366 -0.94 14.93 -3.41
C TYR A 366 -1.18 13.42 -3.32
N TYR A 367 -0.12 12.62 -3.15
CA TYR A 367 -0.22 11.17 -3.15
C TYR A 367 -0.88 10.62 -1.88
N ASP A 368 -0.59 11.21 -0.73
CA ASP A 368 -1.26 10.84 0.52
C ASP A 368 -2.72 11.28 0.50
N PHE A 369 -3.03 12.44 -0.10
CA PHE A 369 -4.43 12.83 -0.32
C PHE A 369 -5.15 11.85 -1.24
N TYR A 370 -4.48 11.40 -2.30
CA TYR A 370 -5.00 10.39 -3.22
C TYR A 370 -5.39 9.10 -2.49
N LYS A 371 -4.52 8.57 -1.62
CA LYS A 371 -4.83 7.42 -0.76
C LYS A 371 -6.06 7.67 0.10
N ILE A 372 -6.18 8.85 0.71
CA ILE A 372 -7.32 9.19 1.58
C ILE A 372 -8.64 9.25 0.77
N VAL A 373 -8.62 9.80 -0.45
CA VAL A 373 -9.79 9.81 -1.32
C VAL A 373 -10.21 8.37 -1.66
N LEU A 374 -9.26 7.48 -2.01
CA LEU A 374 -9.59 6.08 -2.27
C LEU A 374 -10.20 5.38 -1.04
N GLN A 375 -9.60 5.58 0.14
CA GLN A 375 -10.11 5.02 1.39
C GLN A 375 -11.52 5.53 1.72
N SER A 376 -11.80 6.80 1.43
CA SER A 376 -13.13 7.37 1.61
C SER A 376 -14.15 6.75 0.65
N LEU A 377 -13.76 6.52 -0.62
CA LEU A 377 -14.59 5.82 -1.61
C LEU A 377 -14.84 4.35 -1.26
N ILE A 378 -13.82 3.64 -0.76
CA ILE A 378 -13.96 2.26 -0.25
C ILE A 378 -15.02 2.23 0.85
N LYS A 379 -14.89 3.07 1.89
CA LYS A 379 -15.84 3.16 2.99
C LYS A 379 -17.26 3.50 2.51
N THR A 380 -17.40 4.41 1.55
CA THR A 380 -18.71 4.72 0.96
C THR A 380 -19.32 3.48 0.29
N TYR A 381 -18.56 2.73 -0.52
CA TYR A 381 -19.09 1.52 -1.16
C TYR A 381 -19.35 0.38 -0.18
N GLU A 382 -18.55 0.21 0.87
CA GLU A 382 -18.84 -0.73 1.96
C GLU A 382 -20.20 -0.39 2.58
N LYS A 383 -20.43 0.89 2.90
CA LYS A 383 -21.70 1.33 3.47
C LYS A 383 -22.87 1.19 2.51
N LEU A 384 -22.68 1.46 1.22
CA LEU A 384 -23.71 1.25 0.20
C LEU A 384 -24.10 -0.24 0.09
N ASN A 385 -23.13 -1.16 0.15
CA ASN A 385 -23.42 -2.58 0.16
C ASN A 385 -24.19 -2.99 1.44
N GLU A 386 -23.80 -2.49 2.61
CA GLU A 386 -24.53 -2.72 3.86
C GLU A 386 -25.98 -2.27 3.77
N LEU A 387 -26.24 -1.10 3.18
CA LEU A 387 -27.61 -0.57 3.05
C LEU A 387 -28.49 -1.47 2.16
N VAL A 388 -27.95 -1.95 1.03
CA VAL A 388 -28.67 -2.88 0.15
C VAL A 388 -29.03 -4.17 0.88
N ASP A 389 -28.10 -4.69 1.67
CA ASP A 389 -28.26 -5.91 2.46
C ASP A 389 -29.22 -5.71 3.65
N SER A 390 -29.22 -4.53 4.29
CA SER A 390 -30.06 -4.20 5.45
C SER A 390 -31.54 -3.94 5.12
N GLU A 391 -31.84 -3.52 3.89
CA GLU A 391 -33.23 -3.44 3.42
C GLU A 391 -33.80 -4.85 3.06
N ALA A 392 -33.21 -5.94 3.56
CA ALA A 392 -33.83 -7.25 3.52
C ALA A 392 -34.99 -7.28 4.54
N GLY A 393 -36.22 -7.29 4.05
CA GLY A 393 -37.38 -7.70 4.83
C GLY A 393 -38.46 -8.31 3.92
N PRO A 394 -39.37 -9.15 4.47
CA PRO A 394 -39.13 -10.29 5.35
C PRO A 394 -38.73 -11.53 4.51
N ASP A 395 -38.34 -12.61 5.19
CA ASP A 395 -38.26 -13.94 4.60
C ASP A 395 -39.58 -14.28 3.88
N PRO A 396 -39.58 -14.68 2.60
CA PRO A 396 -40.78 -15.15 1.92
C PRO A 396 -41.41 -16.42 2.56
N ASN A 397 -40.77 -17.01 3.58
CA ASN A 397 -41.28 -18.10 4.40
C ASN A 397 -41.57 -17.74 5.87
N ALA A 398 -41.68 -16.46 6.25
CA ALA A 398 -42.14 -16.05 7.58
C ALA A 398 -43.65 -15.73 7.61
#